data_AF-A1ATM3-F1
#
_entry.id   AF-A1ATM3-F1
#
_cell.length_a   1.000
_cell.length_b   1.000
_cell.length_c   1.000
_cell.angle_alpha   90.00
_cell.angle_beta   90.00
_cell.angle_gamma   90.00
#
_symmetry.space_group_name_H-M   'P 1'
#
loop_
_entity.id
_entity.type
_entity.pdbx_description
1 polymer ?
#
loop_
_entity_poly.entity_id
_entity_poly.type
_entity_poly.pdbx_seq_one_letter_code
_entity_poly.pdbx_strand_id
1 'polypeptide(L)'
;MSYQSPGTTTMEHPLLGWCRPDAAPCSGTDLADGLRRLHRPLFIAAQDDSLTPLSRPRLLADSEPPPSGALPLVGFSPPCPPENLGDPSFCGELGIRYPYLGGSMAKGISSVAMALALGRAGMLGFFGAAGLTISQVEEAVNQLTSSKVPFGCNLIHSPHDPELEQTLVQLYLERNVRLMEASAFMKLTLPLVRYRLAGIRRNDDGSIHTPNRIIAKVSREELAARFFAPPPEAFLHELVADKEITHEQAELAAHIPMAQEITAEADSGGHTDNRPANALFPTIASLAARMQAEHNYDLRLRVGLGGGISTPAAAAAAFVMGAAYVMTGSVNQACRESGTSDEVRAMLAETRQADVTMAPSADMFEMGVNVQVLKRGTMFPMRAQKLYEIYRAWPSLEQIPTLEREKLEKTIFQAPLEQIWKITRDYFLKRAPQQVSRAEQDPKHRMALVFRWYLGQAAHWAKDGDRSRRIDYQIWCGPAMGAFNEWVADSFLEPPANRDVVTVGLNILFGAALMTRASVLRCQGLPIPREALTTKPLELAHIKEYLSGENARS
;
A
#
# COMPACT_ATOMS: atom_id res chain seq x y z
N MET A 1 -17.21 45.01 45.99
CA MET A 1 -17.65 44.44 44.71
C MET A 1 -17.21 42.99 44.68
N SER A 2 -18.15 42.09 44.92
CA SER A 2 -17.97 40.64 44.91
C SER A 2 -17.77 40.16 43.46
N TYR A 3 -16.67 39.46 43.22
CA TYR A 3 -16.47 38.68 41.99
C TYR A 3 -17.49 37.53 41.97
N GLN A 4 -18.44 37.59 41.03
CA GLN A 4 -19.33 36.47 40.73
C GLN A 4 -18.52 35.36 40.04
N SER A 5 -18.70 34.13 40.53
CA SER A 5 -18.22 32.91 39.89
C SER A 5 -18.79 32.78 38.48
N PRO A 6 -18.04 32.23 37.50
CA PRO A 6 -18.60 31.93 36.20
C PRO A 6 -19.65 30.83 36.35
N GLY A 7 -20.87 31.12 35.91
CA GLY A 7 -21.97 30.17 35.88
C GLY A 7 -21.60 28.94 35.04
N THR A 8 -22.00 27.77 35.54
CA THR A 8 -22.06 26.51 34.80
C THR A 8 -22.75 26.73 33.46
N THR A 9 -21.97 26.75 32.38
CA THR A 9 -22.48 26.78 31.02
C THR A 9 -23.05 25.38 30.77
N THR A 10 -24.37 25.22 30.85
CA THR A 10 -25.06 24.03 30.35
C THR A 10 -24.69 23.89 28.88
N MET A 11 -23.96 22.83 28.51
CA MET A 11 -23.63 22.56 27.11
C MET A 11 -24.94 22.28 26.37
N GLU A 12 -25.45 23.28 25.64
CA GLU A 12 -26.57 23.09 24.72
C GLU A 12 -26.09 22.20 23.56
N HIS A 13 -26.42 20.91 23.64
CA HIS A 13 -26.22 19.99 22.53
C HIS A 13 -27.28 20.22 21.44
N PRO A 14 -26.95 20.08 20.15
CA PRO A 14 -27.95 20.20 19.10
C PRO A 14 -29.00 19.09 19.23
N LEU A 15 -30.28 19.48 19.34
CA LEU A 15 -31.41 18.56 19.40
C LEU A 15 -31.70 18.01 18.00
N LEU A 16 -31.54 16.69 17.82
CA LEU A 16 -31.85 15.98 16.58
C LEU A 16 -33.29 15.42 16.56
N GLY A 17 -33.95 15.41 17.73
CA GLY A 17 -35.29 14.87 17.93
C GLY A 17 -35.41 14.20 19.29
N TRP A 18 -36.39 13.31 19.43
CA TRP A 18 -36.67 12.61 20.69
C TRP A 18 -36.61 11.09 20.50
N CYS A 19 -36.19 10.38 21.53
CA CYS A 19 -36.14 8.93 21.51
C CYS A 19 -36.63 8.33 22.82
N ARG A 20 -37.08 7.07 22.78
CA ARG A 20 -37.30 6.26 23.98
C ARG A 20 -36.31 5.10 23.96
N PRO A 21 -35.54 4.87 25.03
CA PRO A 21 -34.83 3.62 25.19
C PRO A 21 -35.85 2.48 25.22
N ASP A 22 -35.53 1.33 24.62
CA ASP A 22 -36.36 0.14 24.81
C ASP A 22 -36.39 -0.22 26.31
N ALA A 23 -37.47 -0.87 26.77
CA ALA A 23 -37.76 -1.09 28.19
C ALA A 23 -36.69 -1.88 28.98
N ALA A 24 -35.69 -2.43 28.30
CA ALA A 24 -34.42 -2.79 28.90
C ALA A 24 -33.40 -1.73 28.45
N PRO A 25 -32.80 -0.93 29.36
CA PRO A 25 -31.54 -0.31 29.01
C PRO A 25 -30.66 -1.45 28.48
N CYS A 26 -30.03 -1.27 27.32
CA CYS A 26 -28.84 -2.05 27.04
C CYS A 26 -27.82 -1.63 28.11
N SER A 27 -27.97 -2.19 29.31
CA SER A 27 -27.07 -2.06 30.44
C SER A 27 -25.76 -2.68 29.96
N GLY A 28 -24.86 -1.86 29.39
CA GLY A 28 -23.54 -2.32 28.99
C GLY A 28 -22.87 -1.64 27.81
N THR A 29 -23.55 -0.87 26.95
CA THR A 29 -22.83 -0.12 25.89
C THR A 29 -22.35 1.22 26.42
N ASP A 30 -21.17 1.21 27.05
CA ASP A 30 -20.36 2.43 27.10
C ASP A 30 -20.04 2.88 25.65
N LEU A 31 -19.82 4.18 25.46
CA LEU A 31 -19.62 4.83 24.18
C LEU A 31 -18.53 4.13 23.34
N ALA A 32 -17.47 3.64 24.00
CA ALA A 32 -16.40 2.88 23.37
C ALA A 32 -16.90 1.59 22.69
N ASP A 33 -17.75 0.80 23.38
CA ASP A 33 -18.32 -0.43 22.81
C ASP A 33 -19.33 -0.11 21.70
N GLY A 34 -20.13 0.94 21.90
CA GLY A 34 -21.06 1.44 20.88
C GLY A 34 -20.34 1.80 19.57
N LEU A 35 -19.20 2.48 19.66
CA LEU A 35 -18.35 2.84 18.52
C LEU A 35 -17.72 1.63 17.82
N ARG A 36 -17.44 0.55 18.56
CA ARG A 36 -16.88 -0.71 18.03
C ARG A 36 -17.90 -1.62 17.31
N ARG A 37 -19.20 -1.44 17.57
CA ARG A 37 -20.27 -2.20 16.88
C ARG A 37 -20.55 -1.64 15.48
N LEU A 38 -19.61 -1.85 14.57
CA LEU A 38 -19.55 -1.18 13.25
C LEU A 38 -20.75 -1.44 12.33
N HIS A 39 -21.44 -2.57 12.47
CA HIS A 39 -22.63 -2.90 11.68
C HIS A 39 -23.95 -2.38 12.29
N ARG A 40 -23.91 -1.72 13.45
CA ARG A 40 -25.10 -1.17 14.12
C ARG A 40 -25.05 0.35 14.14
N PRO A 41 -26.19 1.04 14.01
CA PRO A 41 -26.24 2.46 14.32
C PRO A 41 -25.91 2.70 15.80
N LEU A 42 -25.41 3.88 16.10
CA LEU A 42 -25.18 4.36 17.47
C LEU A 42 -25.91 5.69 17.64
N PHE A 43 -26.83 5.74 18.58
CA PHE A 43 -27.56 6.94 18.96
C PHE A 43 -27.05 7.45 20.29
N ILE A 44 -27.03 8.75 20.50
CA ILE A 44 -26.61 9.39 21.74
C ILE A 44 -27.78 10.22 22.26
N ALA A 45 -28.27 9.88 23.45
CA ALA A 45 -29.32 10.64 24.13
C ALA A 45 -28.72 11.46 25.28
N ALA A 46 -29.29 12.62 25.57
CA ALA A 46 -28.94 13.40 26.76
C ALA A 46 -29.86 13.02 27.93
N GLN A 47 -29.29 12.72 29.09
CA GLN A 47 -30.02 12.42 30.31
C GLN A 47 -29.24 12.98 31.51
N ASP A 48 -29.85 13.88 32.29
CA ASP A 48 -29.28 14.42 33.54
C ASP A 48 -27.81 14.89 33.36
N ASP A 49 -27.56 15.74 32.35
CA ASP A 49 -26.24 16.25 31.92
C ASP A 49 -25.22 15.19 31.45
N SER A 50 -25.65 13.94 31.26
CA SER A 50 -24.84 12.83 30.74
C SER A 50 -25.26 12.40 29.32
N LEU A 51 -24.28 11.88 28.57
CA LEU A 51 -24.51 11.30 27.24
C LEU A 51 -24.68 9.79 27.37
N THR A 52 -25.85 9.29 26.98
CA THR A 52 -26.21 7.87 27.05
C THR A 52 -26.17 7.24 25.65
N PRO A 53 -25.27 6.27 25.40
CA PRO A 53 -25.22 5.54 24.12
C PRO A 53 -26.35 4.51 24.00
N LEU A 54 -27.07 4.54 22.89
CA LEU A 54 -28.22 3.67 22.61
C LEU A 54 -28.02 2.95 21.26
N SER A 55 -28.22 1.63 21.25
CA SER A 55 -28.03 0.82 20.04
C SER A 55 -29.28 0.77 19.14
N ARG A 56 -30.49 0.75 19.73
CA ARG A 56 -31.77 0.63 19.01
C ARG A 56 -32.91 1.36 19.74
N PRO A 57 -32.80 2.67 19.99
CA PRO A 57 -33.91 3.38 20.61
C PRO A 57 -35.10 3.47 19.64
N ARG A 58 -36.31 3.60 20.18
CA ARG A 58 -37.47 4.00 19.38
C ARG A 58 -37.37 5.50 19.12
N LEU A 59 -37.14 5.87 17.86
CA LEU A 59 -37.21 7.26 17.42
C LEU A 59 -38.67 7.74 17.48
N LEU A 60 -38.87 8.94 18.01
CA LEU A 60 -40.19 9.57 18.12
C LEU A 60 -40.29 10.68 17.06
N ALA A 61 -41.48 10.86 16.50
CA ALA A 61 -41.77 12.02 15.67
C ALA A 61 -41.71 13.29 16.53
N ASP A 62 -41.31 14.41 15.92
CA ASP A 62 -41.29 15.70 16.60
C ASP A 62 -42.68 16.02 17.16
N SER A 63 -42.75 16.10 18.49
CA SER A 63 -43.95 16.50 19.21
C SER A 63 -43.56 17.47 20.30
N GLU A 64 -44.21 18.64 20.32
CA GLU A 64 -44.10 19.60 21.41
C GLU A 64 -45.44 19.66 22.18
N PRO A 65 -45.45 19.37 23.50
CA PRO A 65 -44.32 18.93 24.33
C PRO A 65 -43.89 17.48 24.05
N PRO A 66 -42.65 17.08 24.41
CA PRO A 66 -42.18 15.72 24.20
C PRO A 66 -43.00 14.72 25.02
N PRO A 67 -43.18 13.48 24.53
CA PRO A 67 -43.94 12.46 25.24
C PRO A 67 -43.23 12.11 26.56
N SER A 68 -44.00 11.84 27.62
CA SER A 68 -43.42 11.45 28.92
C SER A 68 -42.43 10.30 28.78
N GLY A 69 -41.25 10.42 29.40
CA GLY A 69 -40.16 9.44 29.32
C GLY A 69 -39.35 9.44 28.02
N ALA A 70 -39.55 10.43 27.14
CA ALA A 70 -38.66 10.66 26.00
C ALA A 70 -37.35 11.35 26.44
N LEU A 71 -36.24 10.90 25.86
CA LEU A 71 -34.92 11.51 26.03
C LEU A 71 -34.58 12.33 24.77
N PRO A 72 -33.96 13.52 24.92
CA PRO A 72 -33.39 14.27 23.81
C PRO A 72 -32.37 13.43 23.04
N LEU A 73 -32.56 13.26 21.74
CA LEU A 73 -31.55 12.68 20.86
C LEU A 73 -30.59 13.79 20.43
N VAL A 74 -29.31 13.64 20.74
CA VAL A 74 -28.27 14.66 20.53
C VAL A 74 -27.13 14.20 19.62
N GLY A 75 -27.13 12.93 19.21
CA GLY A 75 -26.19 12.43 18.23
C GLY A 75 -26.60 11.12 17.57
N PHE A 76 -26.10 10.92 16.37
CA PHE A 76 -26.27 9.70 15.59
C PHE A 76 -25.02 9.38 14.78
N SER A 77 -24.60 8.12 14.81
CA SER A 77 -23.54 7.58 13.96
C SER A 77 -24.06 6.35 13.22
N PRO A 78 -24.08 6.36 11.87
CA PRO A 78 -24.58 5.24 11.10
C PRO A 78 -23.68 4.00 11.27
N PRO A 79 -24.15 2.82 10.84
CA PRO A 79 -23.26 1.69 10.57
C PRO A 79 -22.13 2.12 9.63
N CYS A 80 -20.90 1.80 9.99
CA CYS A 80 -19.71 2.05 9.18
C CYS A 80 -18.88 0.77 9.16
N PRO A 81 -19.33 -0.27 8.44
CA PRO A 81 -18.59 -1.51 8.38
C PRO A 81 -17.31 -1.34 7.55
N PRO A 82 -16.22 -2.07 7.84
CA PRO A 82 -14.94 -1.89 7.14
C PRO A 82 -15.01 -2.08 5.62
N GLU A 83 -15.89 -2.97 5.14
CA GLU A 83 -16.19 -3.17 3.71
C GLU A 83 -16.70 -1.90 2.99
N ASN A 84 -17.24 -0.92 3.72
CA ASN A 84 -17.83 0.30 3.16
C ASN A 84 -16.94 1.54 3.31
N LEU A 85 -15.69 1.42 3.79
CA LEU A 85 -14.81 2.57 3.99
C LEU A 85 -14.32 3.21 2.67
N GLY A 86 -14.17 2.40 1.63
CA GLY A 86 -13.73 2.81 0.30
C GLY A 86 -14.84 2.76 -0.73
N ASP A 87 -14.50 2.40 -1.97
CA ASP A 87 -15.49 2.21 -3.04
C ASP A 87 -15.99 0.75 -3.05
N PRO A 88 -17.28 0.47 -2.75
CA PRO A 88 -17.80 -0.90 -2.76
C PRO A 88 -17.76 -1.57 -4.14
N SER A 89 -17.88 -0.78 -5.22
CA SER A 89 -17.78 -1.33 -6.58
C SER A 89 -16.36 -1.83 -6.89
N PHE A 90 -15.33 -1.26 -6.26
CA PHE A 90 -13.95 -1.73 -6.44
C PHE A 90 -13.79 -3.13 -5.85
N CYS A 91 -14.37 -3.35 -4.67
CA CYS A 91 -14.37 -4.64 -4.01
C CYS A 91 -15.13 -5.69 -4.84
N GLY A 92 -16.35 -5.34 -5.29
CA GLY A 92 -17.18 -6.24 -6.10
C GLY A 92 -16.52 -6.66 -7.41
N GLU A 93 -15.87 -5.74 -8.11
CA GLU A 93 -15.21 -6.02 -9.39
C GLU A 93 -13.94 -6.85 -9.28
N LEU A 94 -13.20 -6.76 -8.17
CA LEU A 94 -12.01 -7.57 -7.92
C LEU A 94 -12.31 -8.85 -7.13
N GLY A 95 -13.56 -9.07 -6.73
CA GLY A 95 -13.97 -10.22 -5.93
C GLY A 95 -13.37 -10.23 -4.52
N ILE A 96 -13.10 -9.05 -3.96
CA ILE A 96 -12.59 -8.88 -2.59
C ILE A 96 -13.68 -8.29 -1.69
N ARG A 97 -13.50 -8.37 -0.36
CA ARG A 97 -14.44 -7.86 0.64
C ARG A 97 -14.04 -6.48 1.16
N TYR A 98 -12.75 -6.26 1.34
CA TYR A 98 -12.21 -5.06 1.97
C TYR A 98 -11.42 -4.23 0.97
N PRO A 99 -11.55 -2.89 0.99
CA PRO A 99 -10.81 -1.98 0.11
C PRO A 99 -9.36 -1.81 0.61
N TYR A 100 -8.62 -2.92 0.70
CA TYR A 100 -7.30 -3.03 1.30
C TYR A 100 -6.37 -3.89 0.45
N LEU A 101 -5.25 -3.29 0.05
CA LEU A 101 -4.23 -3.88 -0.80
C LEU A 101 -2.91 -4.04 -0.05
N GLY A 102 -2.31 -5.23 -0.12
CA GLY A 102 -0.89 -5.43 0.16
C GLY A 102 -0.08 -5.15 -1.10
N GLY A 103 0.59 -3.99 -1.14
CA GLY A 103 1.42 -3.59 -2.27
C GLY A 103 2.64 -4.51 -2.44
N SER A 104 3.16 -4.61 -3.67
CA SER A 104 4.31 -5.47 -3.90
C SER A 104 5.58 -4.95 -3.22
N MET A 105 6.40 -5.89 -2.79
CA MET A 105 7.73 -5.66 -2.24
C MET A 105 8.69 -6.60 -2.95
N ALA A 106 9.74 -6.04 -3.56
CA ALA A 106 10.61 -6.73 -4.49
C ALA A 106 11.31 -7.96 -3.88
N LYS A 107 11.93 -8.76 -4.74
CA LYS A 107 12.69 -9.98 -4.43
C LYS A 107 11.86 -11.05 -3.69
N GLY A 108 10.56 -11.09 -3.93
CA GLY A 108 9.64 -12.02 -3.27
C GLY A 108 9.36 -11.71 -1.80
N ILE A 109 9.70 -10.50 -1.31
CA ILE A 109 9.35 -10.06 0.05
C ILE A 109 7.81 -10.05 0.21
N SER A 110 7.09 -9.54 -0.79
CA SER A 110 5.67 -9.85 -0.93
C SER A 110 5.54 -11.25 -1.53
N SER A 111 5.49 -12.23 -0.64
CA SER A 111 5.60 -13.65 -0.97
C SER A 111 4.28 -14.22 -1.49
N VAL A 112 4.32 -15.44 -2.03
CA VAL A 112 3.11 -16.22 -2.34
C VAL A 112 2.24 -16.39 -1.08
N ALA A 113 2.84 -16.72 0.06
CA ALA A 113 2.12 -16.91 1.33
C ALA A 113 1.35 -15.65 1.74
N MET A 114 1.97 -14.47 1.57
CA MET A 114 1.34 -13.18 1.88
C MET A 114 0.16 -12.90 0.95
N ALA A 115 0.35 -13.05 -0.36
CA ALA A 115 -0.71 -12.82 -1.33
C ALA A 115 -1.90 -13.76 -1.11
N LEU A 116 -1.64 -15.05 -0.80
CA LEU A 116 -2.68 -16.01 -0.46
C LEU A 116 -3.40 -15.68 0.86
N ALA A 117 -2.66 -15.25 1.89
CA ALA A 117 -3.25 -14.89 3.18
C ALA A 117 -4.23 -13.72 3.04
N LEU A 118 -3.81 -12.64 2.34
CA LEU A 118 -4.67 -11.49 2.06
C LEU A 118 -5.87 -11.88 1.18
N GLY A 119 -5.65 -12.61 0.09
CA GLY A 119 -6.71 -13.07 -0.82
C GLY A 119 -7.79 -13.89 -0.10
N ARG A 120 -7.39 -14.84 0.75
CA ARG A 120 -8.33 -15.65 1.56
C ARG A 120 -9.12 -14.84 2.57
N ALA A 121 -8.56 -13.74 3.07
CA ALA A 121 -9.22 -12.86 4.02
C ALA A 121 -10.16 -11.83 3.36
N GLY A 122 -10.33 -11.88 2.03
CA GLY A 122 -11.13 -10.91 1.29
C GLY A 122 -10.41 -9.56 1.13
N MET A 123 -9.08 -9.54 1.17
CA MET A 123 -8.24 -8.42 0.76
C MET A 123 -7.53 -8.79 -0.55
N LEU A 124 -6.66 -7.92 -1.07
CA LEU A 124 -5.84 -8.24 -2.24
C LEU A 124 -4.35 -8.15 -1.90
N GLY A 125 -3.56 -9.14 -2.29
CA GLY A 125 -2.10 -9.08 -2.20
C GLY A 125 -1.42 -9.17 -3.58
N PHE A 126 -0.40 -8.33 -3.79
CA PHE A 126 0.43 -8.37 -5.00
C PHE A 126 1.72 -9.12 -4.77
N PHE A 127 1.98 -10.16 -5.56
CA PHE A 127 3.27 -10.87 -5.53
C PHE A 127 4.42 -10.00 -6.04
N GLY A 128 5.52 -9.98 -5.29
CA GLY A 128 6.71 -9.18 -5.54
C GLY A 128 7.70 -9.80 -6.54
N ALA A 129 7.35 -9.79 -7.83
CA ALA A 129 8.15 -10.39 -8.90
C ALA A 129 9.48 -9.68 -9.19
N ALA A 130 9.58 -8.38 -8.92
CA ALA A 130 10.76 -7.57 -9.21
C ALA A 130 12.05 -8.18 -8.65
N GLY A 131 13.07 -8.38 -9.50
CA GLY A 131 14.37 -8.91 -9.10
C GLY A 131 14.45 -10.43 -8.92
N LEU A 132 13.36 -11.17 -9.16
CA LEU A 132 13.36 -12.64 -9.25
C LEU A 132 13.71 -13.12 -10.66
N THR A 133 14.10 -14.38 -10.81
CA THR A 133 14.26 -15.01 -12.13
C THR A 133 12.89 -15.39 -12.70
N ILE A 134 12.80 -15.52 -14.04
CA ILE A 134 11.55 -15.93 -14.71
C ILE A 134 11.01 -17.25 -14.14
N SER A 135 11.88 -18.25 -13.92
CA SER A 135 11.48 -19.54 -13.36
C SER A 135 10.90 -19.42 -11.94
N GLN A 136 11.45 -18.54 -11.09
CA GLN A 136 10.89 -18.28 -9.77
C GLN A 136 9.53 -17.58 -9.84
N VAL A 137 9.35 -16.64 -10.78
CA VAL A 137 8.06 -15.99 -11.01
C VAL A 137 7.03 -16.98 -11.53
N GLU A 138 7.41 -17.85 -12.46
CA GLU A 138 6.53 -18.90 -13.01
C GLU A 138 6.06 -19.87 -11.92
N GLU A 139 6.97 -20.34 -11.06
CA GLU A 139 6.61 -21.20 -9.93
C GLU A 139 5.61 -20.50 -8.99
N ALA A 140 5.87 -19.25 -8.63
CA ALA A 140 5.00 -18.46 -7.77
C ALA A 140 3.61 -18.25 -8.40
N VAL A 141 3.56 -17.91 -9.69
CA VAL A 141 2.31 -17.73 -10.44
C VAL A 141 1.52 -19.03 -10.51
N ASN A 142 2.16 -20.18 -10.71
CA ASN A 142 1.49 -21.48 -10.72
C ASN A 142 0.83 -21.79 -9.34
N GLN A 143 1.53 -21.47 -8.25
CA GLN A 143 0.95 -21.61 -6.90
C GLN A 143 -0.23 -20.66 -6.67
N LEU A 144 -0.11 -19.40 -7.08
CA LEU A 144 -1.18 -18.40 -6.92
C LEU A 144 -2.42 -18.73 -7.75
N THR A 145 -2.25 -19.06 -9.03
CA THR A 145 -3.36 -19.41 -9.94
C THR A 145 -4.12 -20.66 -9.50
N SER A 146 -3.41 -21.68 -9.00
CA SER A 146 -4.05 -22.92 -8.51
C SER A 146 -4.90 -22.71 -7.24
N SER A 147 -4.63 -21.67 -6.46
CA SER A 147 -5.32 -21.39 -5.20
C SER A 147 -6.75 -20.86 -5.35
N LYS A 148 -7.11 -20.32 -6.53
CA LYS A 148 -8.41 -19.69 -6.83
C LYS A 148 -8.83 -18.57 -5.88
N VAL A 149 -7.89 -17.89 -5.24
CA VAL A 149 -8.16 -16.67 -4.45
C VAL A 149 -7.80 -15.42 -5.25
N PRO A 150 -8.37 -14.25 -4.96
CA PRO A 150 -7.94 -13.00 -5.58
C PRO A 150 -6.47 -12.71 -5.27
N PHE A 151 -5.68 -12.45 -6.31
CA PHE A 151 -4.29 -12.00 -6.21
C PHE A 151 -3.93 -11.13 -7.41
N GLY A 152 -2.82 -10.41 -7.30
CA GLY A 152 -2.17 -9.78 -8.45
C GLY A 152 -0.67 -10.05 -8.48
N CYS A 153 -0.02 -9.73 -9.59
CA CYS A 153 1.43 -9.80 -9.73
C CYS A 153 2.00 -8.43 -10.10
N ASN A 154 3.16 -8.10 -9.55
CA ASN A 154 3.87 -6.89 -9.90
C ASN A 154 4.50 -7.00 -11.30
N LEU A 155 4.41 -5.93 -12.09
CA LEU A 155 5.29 -5.66 -13.20
C LEU A 155 6.03 -4.36 -12.90
N ILE A 156 7.34 -4.46 -12.74
CA ILE A 156 8.22 -3.31 -12.53
C ILE A 156 8.81 -2.86 -13.87
N HIS A 157 8.82 -1.55 -14.11
CA HIS A 157 9.49 -1.01 -15.28
C HIS A 157 11.00 -1.25 -15.21
N SER A 158 11.56 -1.80 -16.28
CA SER A 158 12.97 -2.16 -16.40
C SER A 158 13.57 -1.50 -17.64
N PRO A 159 13.87 -0.17 -17.61
CA PRO A 159 14.28 0.58 -18.80
C PRO A 159 15.58 0.10 -19.44
N HIS A 160 16.43 -0.60 -18.67
CA HIS A 160 17.68 -1.19 -19.14
C HIS A 160 17.56 -2.65 -19.58
N ASP A 161 16.36 -3.24 -19.46
CA ASP A 161 16.06 -4.63 -19.83
C ASP A 161 14.60 -4.77 -20.33
N PRO A 162 14.24 -4.21 -21.50
CA PRO A 162 12.86 -4.27 -22.01
C PRO A 162 12.37 -5.68 -22.33
N GLU A 163 13.28 -6.60 -22.68
CA GLU A 163 12.97 -8.01 -22.95
C GLU A 163 12.43 -8.72 -21.70
N LEU A 164 12.89 -8.32 -20.51
CA LEU A 164 12.35 -8.81 -19.25
C LEU A 164 10.86 -8.46 -19.07
N GLU A 165 10.46 -7.22 -19.39
CA GLU A 165 9.05 -6.81 -19.33
C GLU A 165 8.20 -7.65 -20.31
N GLN A 166 8.68 -7.85 -21.54
CA GLN A 166 8.01 -8.69 -22.54
C GLN A 166 7.83 -10.13 -22.06
N THR A 167 8.90 -10.73 -21.52
CA THR A 167 8.89 -12.11 -21.03
C THR A 167 7.93 -12.30 -19.86
N LEU A 168 7.92 -11.36 -18.91
CA LEU A 168 7.00 -11.40 -17.76
C LEU A 168 5.54 -11.22 -18.19
N VAL A 169 5.25 -10.30 -19.11
CA VAL A 169 3.90 -10.14 -19.67
C VAL A 169 3.45 -11.42 -20.38
N GLN A 170 4.31 -12.03 -21.19
CA GLN A 170 4.01 -13.30 -21.85
C GLN A 170 3.64 -14.38 -20.83
N LEU A 171 4.47 -14.56 -19.80
CA LEU A 171 4.23 -15.51 -18.72
C LEU A 171 2.88 -15.24 -18.03
N TYR A 172 2.57 -13.98 -17.71
CA TYR A 172 1.31 -13.61 -17.06
C TYR A 172 0.09 -13.93 -17.92
N LEU A 173 0.16 -13.69 -19.23
CA LEU A 173 -0.91 -14.03 -20.17
C LEU A 173 -1.11 -15.54 -20.29
N GLU A 174 -0.04 -16.31 -20.47
CA GLU A 174 -0.07 -17.78 -20.55
C GLU A 174 -0.63 -18.43 -19.29
N ARG A 175 -0.30 -17.86 -18.12
CA ARG A 175 -0.74 -18.36 -16.82
C ARG A 175 -2.05 -17.74 -16.34
N ASN A 176 -2.74 -16.94 -17.16
CA ASN A 176 -4.02 -16.30 -16.83
C ASN A 176 -3.96 -15.41 -15.57
N VAL A 177 -2.86 -14.70 -15.35
CA VAL A 177 -2.79 -13.65 -14.32
C VAL A 177 -3.61 -12.46 -14.80
N ARG A 178 -4.77 -12.21 -14.18
CA ARG A 178 -5.75 -11.20 -14.61
C ARG A 178 -5.60 -9.83 -13.96
N LEU A 179 -4.70 -9.70 -12.99
CA LEU A 179 -4.48 -8.45 -12.28
C LEU A 179 -2.98 -8.16 -12.12
N MET A 180 -2.58 -6.99 -12.58
CA MET A 180 -1.20 -6.51 -12.53
C MET A 180 -1.10 -5.22 -11.69
N GLU A 181 -0.09 -5.14 -10.83
CA GLU A 181 0.36 -3.85 -10.29
C GLU A 181 1.51 -3.33 -11.17
N ALA A 182 1.29 -2.23 -11.88
CA ALA A 182 2.32 -1.60 -12.69
C ALA A 182 3.07 -0.54 -11.85
N SER A 183 4.36 -0.74 -11.61
CA SER A 183 5.16 0.14 -10.72
C SER A 183 6.46 0.64 -11.37
N ALA A 184 6.95 1.80 -10.92
CA ALA A 184 8.19 2.44 -11.39
C ALA A 184 8.20 2.84 -12.88
N PHE A 185 7.06 2.80 -13.56
CA PHE A 185 6.95 3.26 -14.94
C PHE A 185 7.19 4.78 -15.02
N MET A 186 7.93 5.20 -16.04
CA MET A 186 8.07 6.63 -16.40
C MET A 186 7.26 6.99 -17.64
N LYS A 187 6.89 5.97 -18.41
CA LYS A 187 6.08 6.04 -19.63
C LYS A 187 5.39 4.69 -19.81
N LEU A 188 4.33 4.66 -20.61
CA LEU A 188 3.72 3.40 -21.05
C LEU A 188 4.70 2.64 -21.96
N THR A 189 4.63 1.32 -21.94
CA THR A 189 5.45 0.43 -22.76
C THR A 189 4.55 -0.51 -23.56
N LEU A 190 5.05 -0.98 -24.72
CA LEU A 190 4.32 -1.91 -25.57
C LEU A 190 3.86 -3.19 -24.82
N PRO A 191 4.69 -3.82 -23.95
CA PRO A 191 4.25 -4.99 -23.17
C PRO A 191 3.07 -4.69 -22.24
N LEU A 192 3.05 -3.50 -21.63
CA LEU A 192 1.98 -3.09 -20.74
C LEU A 192 0.65 -2.91 -21.49
N VAL A 193 0.70 -2.30 -22.69
CA VAL A 193 -0.48 -2.15 -23.56
C VAL A 193 -0.97 -3.51 -24.04
N ARG A 194 -0.05 -4.40 -24.46
CA ARG A 194 -0.36 -5.77 -24.85
C ARG A 194 -1.09 -6.52 -23.74
N TYR A 195 -0.59 -6.45 -22.50
CA TYR A 195 -1.24 -7.07 -21.35
C TYR A 195 -2.67 -6.57 -21.17
N ARG A 196 -2.88 -5.24 -21.21
CA ARG A 196 -4.19 -4.62 -21.02
C ARG A 196 -5.22 -5.09 -22.06
N LEU A 197 -4.79 -5.24 -23.31
CA LEU A 197 -5.68 -5.51 -24.45
C LEU A 197 -5.88 -6.98 -24.75
N ALA A 198 -5.00 -7.87 -24.28
CA ALA A 198 -5.11 -9.30 -24.57
C ALA A 198 -6.46 -9.88 -24.11
N GLY A 199 -7.29 -10.28 -25.08
CA GLY A 199 -8.62 -10.86 -24.84
C GLY A 199 -9.72 -9.85 -24.56
N ILE A 200 -9.48 -8.55 -24.79
CA ILE A 200 -10.55 -7.54 -24.85
C ILE A 200 -11.58 -7.96 -25.91
N ARG A 201 -12.86 -7.77 -25.61
CA ARG A 201 -13.96 -8.09 -26.51
C ARG A 201 -15.22 -7.32 -26.13
N ARG A 202 -16.17 -7.24 -27.07
CA ARG A 202 -17.53 -6.78 -26.79
C ARG A 202 -18.37 -7.96 -26.28
N ASN A 203 -19.17 -7.72 -25.24
CA ASN A 203 -20.17 -8.66 -24.74
C ASN A 203 -21.45 -8.59 -25.58
N ASP A 204 -22.34 -9.57 -25.42
CA ASP A 204 -23.63 -9.63 -26.12
C ASP A 204 -24.55 -8.42 -25.83
N ASP A 205 -24.40 -7.81 -24.65
CA ASP A 205 -25.12 -6.60 -24.23
C ASP A 205 -24.49 -5.29 -24.75
N GLY A 206 -23.41 -5.39 -25.53
CA GLY A 206 -22.67 -4.26 -26.09
C GLY A 206 -21.57 -3.68 -25.19
N SER A 207 -21.48 -4.09 -23.92
CA SER A 207 -20.44 -3.63 -22.98
C SER A 207 -19.06 -4.17 -23.36
N ILE A 208 -18.00 -3.45 -22.97
CA ILE A 208 -16.61 -3.86 -23.25
C ILE A 208 -16.07 -4.68 -22.08
N HIS A 209 -15.74 -5.94 -22.34
CA HIS A 209 -15.12 -6.81 -21.36
C HIS A 209 -13.59 -6.72 -21.45
N THR A 210 -12.96 -6.27 -20.35
CA THR A 210 -11.50 -6.20 -20.22
C THR A 210 -11.00 -7.26 -19.24
N PRO A 211 -10.55 -8.44 -19.71
CA PRO A 211 -10.19 -9.55 -18.82
C PRO A 211 -8.95 -9.26 -17.96
N ASN A 212 -8.03 -8.42 -18.46
CA ASN A 212 -6.78 -8.10 -17.78
C ASN A 212 -6.85 -6.67 -17.24
N ARG A 213 -6.67 -6.54 -15.92
CA ARG A 213 -6.74 -5.28 -15.18
C ARG A 213 -5.35 -4.84 -14.75
N ILE A 214 -5.14 -3.53 -14.75
CA ILE A 214 -3.92 -2.89 -14.28
C ILE A 214 -4.29 -1.93 -13.17
N ILE A 215 -3.64 -2.08 -12.01
CA ILE A 215 -3.57 -1.06 -10.98
C ILE A 215 -2.23 -0.37 -11.11
N ALA A 216 -2.23 0.88 -11.58
CA ALA A 216 -0.99 1.62 -11.77
C ALA A 216 -0.60 2.36 -10.49
N LYS A 217 0.64 2.17 -10.03
CA LYS A 217 1.17 2.85 -8.86
C LYS A 217 2.04 4.02 -9.28
N VAL A 218 1.62 5.23 -8.94
CA VAL A 218 2.18 6.48 -9.47
C VAL A 218 2.34 7.53 -8.38
N SER A 219 3.36 8.37 -8.52
CA SER A 219 3.60 9.54 -7.67
C SER A 219 3.47 10.87 -8.43
N ARG A 220 3.19 10.85 -9.74
CA ARG A 220 3.23 12.03 -10.62
C ARG A 220 1.97 12.15 -11.47
N GLU A 221 1.49 13.38 -11.62
CA GLU A 221 0.26 13.67 -12.36
C GLU A 221 0.40 13.30 -13.85
N GLU A 222 1.54 13.60 -14.47
CA GLU A 222 1.75 13.38 -15.90
C GLU A 222 1.72 11.90 -16.27
N LEU A 223 2.20 11.04 -15.37
CA LEU A 223 2.13 9.59 -15.54
C LEU A 223 0.71 9.08 -15.26
N ALA A 224 0.05 9.59 -14.22
CA ALA A 224 -1.32 9.23 -13.91
C ALA A 224 -2.27 9.54 -15.08
N ALA A 225 -2.08 10.68 -15.76
CA ALA A 225 -2.86 11.07 -16.92
C ALA A 225 -2.71 10.06 -18.06
N ARG A 226 -1.50 9.56 -18.31
CA ARG A 226 -1.26 8.52 -19.33
C ARG A 226 -1.95 7.20 -19.00
N PHE A 227 -2.06 6.85 -17.73
CA PHE A 227 -2.76 5.64 -17.30
C PHE A 227 -4.28 5.77 -17.36
N PHE A 228 -4.82 6.96 -17.11
CA PHE A 228 -6.26 7.22 -17.26
C PHE A 228 -6.68 7.47 -18.71
N ALA A 229 -5.75 7.81 -19.60
CA ALA A 229 -6.01 7.91 -21.03
C ALA A 229 -6.16 6.51 -21.68
N PRO A 230 -6.78 6.44 -22.88
CA PRO A 230 -6.80 5.22 -23.67
C PRO A 230 -5.39 4.77 -24.09
N PRO A 231 -5.22 3.49 -24.44
CA PRO A 231 -3.98 2.98 -25.03
C PRO A 231 -3.53 3.82 -26.25
N PRO A 232 -2.26 4.25 -26.31
CA PRO A 232 -1.78 5.09 -27.41
C PRO A 232 -1.86 4.42 -28.79
N GLU A 233 -2.36 5.15 -29.81
CA GLU A 233 -2.52 4.64 -31.18
C GLU A 233 -1.25 4.03 -31.78
N ALA A 234 -0.08 4.63 -31.52
CA ALA A 234 1.19 4.13 -32.01
C ALA A 234 1.46 2.67 -31.56
N PHE A 235 1.13 2.34 -30.31
CA PHE A 235 1.25 0.98 -29.79
C PHE A 235 0.15 0.06 -30.34
N LEU A 236 -1.06 0.57 -30.57
CA LEU A 236 -2.13 -0.21 -31.20
C LEU A 236 -1.75 -0.64 -32.61
N HIS A 237 -1.21 0.27 -33.42
CA HIS A 237 -0.75 -0.03 -34.78
C HIS A 237 0.34 -1.09 -34.80
N GLU A 238 1.32 -0.99 -33.89
CA GLU A 238 2.39 -1.98 -33.74
C GLU A 238 1.83 -3.36 -33.36
N LEU A 239 0.96 -3.45 -32.35
CA LEU A 239 0.36 -4.72 -31.92
C LEU A 239 -0.55 -5.37 -32.98
N VAL A 240 -1.26 -4.56 -33.78
CA VAL A 240 -2.06 -5.08 -34.90
C VAL A 240 -1.16 -5.59 -36.03
N ALA A 241 -0.10 -4.86 -36.37
CA ALA A 241 0.86 -5.27 -37.40
C ALA A 241 1.55 -6.60 -37.02
N ASP A 242 1.88 -6.75 -35.74
CA ASP A 242 2.50 -7.97 -35.18
C ASP A 242 1.49 -9.09 -34.90
N LYS A 243 0.19 -8.85 -35.14
CA LYS A 243 -0.92 -9.80 -34.92
C LYS A 243 -1.07 -10.24 -33.45
N GLU A 244 -0.60 -9.43 -32.52
CA GLU A 244 -0.77 -9.61 -31.08
C GLU A 244 -2.19 -9.23 -30.63
N ILE A 245 -2.85 -8.32 -31.36
CA ILE A 245 -4.26 -7.98 -31.21
C ILE A 245 -4.96 -7.89 -32.59
N THR A 246 -6.29 -7.98 -32.60
CA THR A 246 -7.10 -7.77 -33.81
C THR A 246 -7.42 -6.28 -34.03
N HIS A 247 -7.89 -5.93 -35.23
CA HIS A 247 -8.41 -4.58 -35.51
C HIS A 247 -9.58 -4.21 -34.59
N GLU A 248 -10.51 -5.13 -34.37
CA GLU A 248 -11.63 -4.92 -33.43
C GLU A 248 -11.13 -4.65 -32.01
N GLN A 249 -10.11 -5.38 -31.54
CA GLN A 249 -9.52 -5.13 -30.21
C GLN A 249 -8.88 -3.74 -30.11
N ALA A 250 -8.23 -3.27 -31.18
CA ALA A 250 -7.68 -1.92 -31.26
C ALA A 250 -8.78 -0.85 -31.26
N GLU A 251 -9.91 -1.08 -31.94
CA GLU A 251 -11.07 -0.17 -31.91
C GLU A 251 -11.69 -0.09 -30.50
N LEU A 252 -11.83 -1.22 -29.82
CA LEU A 252 -12.33 -1.28 -28.43
C LEU A 252 -11.39 -0.55 -27.45
N ALA A 253 -10.08 -0.52 -27.72
CA ALA A 253 -9.09 0.12 -26.87
C ALA A 253 -9.36 1.60 -26.65
N ALA A 254 -9.89 2.31 -27.65
CA ALA A 254 -10.18 3.75 -27.57
C ALA A 254 -11.23 4.12 -26.51
N HIS A 255 -12.02 3.14 -26.06
CA HIS A 255 -13.15 3.33 -25.13
C HIS A 255 -12.84 2.89 -23.69
N ILE A 256 -11.58 2.52 -23.40
CA ILE A 256 -11.16 2.09 -22.07
C ILE A 256 -9.90 2.84 -21.64
N PRO A 257 -9.67 3.06 -20.34
CA PRO A 257 -8.38 3.55 -19.88
C PRO A 257 -7.34 2.43 -19.90
N MET A 258 -6.06 2.83 -19.96
CA MET A 258 -4.93 1.94 -19.71
C MET A 258 -5.01 1.29 -18.32
N ALA A 259 -5.37 2.05 -17.29
CA ALA A 259 -5.68 1.57 -15.96
C ALA A 259 -6.93 2.27 -15.43
N GLN A 260 -7.89 1.48 -14.96
CA GLN A 260 -9.09 2.00 -14.31
C GLN A 260 -8.80 2.47 -12.88
N GLU A 261 -7.84 1.81 -12.23
CA GLU A 261 -7.42 2.13 -10.87
C GLU A 261 -5.99 2.63 -10.83
N ILE A 262 -5.79 3.74 -10.11
CA ILE A 262 -4.46 4.27 -9.80
C ILE A 262 -4.27 4.27 -8.29
N THR A 263 -3.13 3.73 -7.84
CA THR A 263 -2.64 3.96 -6.48
C THR A 263 -1.76 5.21 -6.51
N ALA A 264 -2.21 6.29 -5.86
CA ALA A 264 -1.36 7.44 -5.56
C ALA A 264 -0.37 7.03 -4.46
N GLU A 265 0.90 6.87 -4.80
CA GLU A 265 1.97 6.49 -3.87
C GLU A 265 2.68 7.73 -3.34
N ALA A 266 2.38 8.05 -2.09
CA ALA A 266 3.01 9.11 -1.32
C ALA A 266 4.40 8.67 -0.79
N ASP A 267 4.93 9.35 0.23
CA ASP A 267 6.13 8.91 0.92
C ASP A 267 6.03 7.46 1.41
N SER A 268 6.94 6.61 0.94
CA SER A 268 6.88 5.16 1.08
C SER A 268 8.26 4.54 1.26
N GLY A 269 8.33 3.28 1.70
CA GLY A 269 9.59 2.53 1.75
C GLY A 269 10.03 2.11 0.35
N GLY A 270 11.35 2.09 0.09
CA GLY A 270 11.86 1.78 -1.23
C GLY A 270 11.90 3.01 -2.14
N HIS A 271 11.62 2.86 -3.43
CA HIS A 271 11.60 3.98 -4.36
C HIS A 271 10.44 4.93 -4.03
N THR A 272 10.77 6.20 -3.79
CA THR A 272 9.77 7.23 -3.49
C THR A 272 10.27 8.62 -3.86
N ASP A 273 9.35 9.50 -4.26
CA ASP A 273 9.58 10.94 -4.44
C ASP A 273 9.30 11.73 -3.13
N ASN A 274 9.04 11.04 -2.01
CA ASN A 274 8.73 11.61 -0.68
C ASN A 274 7.55 12.61 -0.68
N ARG A 275 6.52 12.35 -1.50
CA ARG A 275 5.39 13.27 -1.64
C ARG A 275 4.44 13.19 -0.43
N PRO A 276 3.95 14.31 0.10
CA PRO A 276 2.93 14.29 1.14
C PRO A 276 1.61 13.69 0.62
N ALA A 277 1.06 12.72 1.34
CA ALA A 277 -0.17 12.04 0.96
C ALA A 277 -1.37 12.98 0.82
N ASN A 278 -1.48 13.97 1.72
CA ASN A 278 -2.54 14.97 1.75
C ASN A 278 -2.46 16.01 0.61
N ALA A 279 -1.33 16.08 -0.09
CA ALA A 279 -1.19 16.89 -1.31
C ALA A 279 -1.35 16.04 -2.57
N LEU A 280 -0.68 14.88 -2.62
CA LEU A 280 -0.68 14.00 -3.79
C LEU A 280 -2.07 13.43 -4.08
N PHE A 281 -2.76 12.90 -3.06
CA PHE A 281 -4.02 12.19 -3.28
C PHE A 281 -5.11 13.10 -3.91
N PRO A 282 -5.41 14.29 -3.36
CA PRO A 282 -6.41 15.19 -3.95
C PRO A 282 -6.06 15.59 -5.40
N THR A 283 -4.78 15.78 -5.72
CA THR A 283 -4.34 16.09 -7.09
C THR A 283 -4.68 14.96 -8.06
N ILE A 284 -4.35 13.72 -7.72
CA ILE A 284 -4.63 12.56 -8.60
C ILE A 284 -6.15 12.26 -8.66
N ALA A 285 -6.88 12.45 -7.56
CA ALA A 285 -8.34 12.31 -7.55
C ALA A 285 -9.04 13.36 -8.44
N SER A 286 -8.58 14.61 -8.40
CA SER A 286 -9.07 15.67 -9.30
C SER A 286 -8.76 15.36 -10.77
N LEU A 287 -7.56 14.85 -11.05
CA LEU A 287 -7.21 14.38 -12.39
C LEU A 287 -8.14 13.25 -12.85
N ALA A 288 -8.42 12.25 -12.01
CA ALA A 288 -9.34 11.16 -12.36
C ALA A 288 -10.73 11.68 -12.75
N ALA A 289 -11.26 12.66 -12.01
CA ALA A 289 -12.54 13.29 -12.34
C ALA A 289 -12.52 14.03 -13.69
N ARG A 290 -11.42 14.73 -14.01
CA ARG A 290 -11.24 15.39 -15.32
C ARG A 290 -11.17 14.37 -16.45
N MET A 291 -10.35 13.34 -16.30
CA MET A 291 -10.17 12.29 -17.32
C MET A 291 -11.45 11.47 -17.55
N GLN A 292 -12.23 11.23 -16.49
CA GLN A 292 -13.55 10.60 -16.59
C GLN A 292 -14.49 11.41 -17.48
N ALA A 293 -14.53 12.73 -17.30
CA ALA A 293 -15.36 13.63 -18.09
C ALA A 293 -14.83 13.82 -19.52
N GLU A 294 -13.51 13.91 -19.69
CA GLU A 294 -12.86 14.09 -20.99
C GLU A 294 -13.09 12.91 -21.93
N HIS A 295 -12.92 11.69 -21.42
CA HIS A 295 -13.07 10.48 -22.24
C HIS A 295 -14.48 9.87 -22.20
N ASN A 296 -15.36 10.38 -21.32
CA ASN A 296 -16.72 9.90 -21.16
C ASN A 296 -16.80 8.36 -21.01
N TYR A 297 -15.95 7.79 -20.15
CA TYR A 297 -15.96 6.34 -19.91
C TYR A 297 -17.26 5.90 -19.23
N ASP A 298 -17.79 4.74 -19.63
CA ASP A 298 -18.91 4.09 -18.95
C ASP A 298 -18.51 3.54 -17.56
N LEU A 299 -17.24 3.16 -17.44
CA LEU A 299 -16.66 2.70 -16.18
C LEU A 299 -16.18 3.88 -15.33
N ARG A 300 -16.10 3.66 -14.01
CA ARG A 300 -15.59 4.67 -13.07
C ARG A 300 -14.08 4.54 -12.88
N LEU A 301 -13.34 5.63 -13.13
CA LEU A 301 -11.96 5.80 -12.74
C LEU A 301 -11.84 5.97 -11.22
N ARG A 302 -10.87 5.27 -10.61
CA ARG A 302 -10.72 5.20 -9.15
C ARG A 302 -9.29 5.48 -8.73
N VAL A 303 -9.15 6.17 -7.60
CA VAL A 303 -7.86 6.47 -6.98
C VAL A 303 -7.82 5.87 -5.59
N GLY A 304 -6.83 5.02 -5.33
CA GLY A 304 -6.46 4.58 -3.99
C GLY A 304 -5.23 5.32 -3.47
N LEU A 305 -4.93 5.13 -2.18
CA LEU A 305 -3.80 5.77 -1.52
C LEU A 305 -2.84 4.76 -0.90
N GLY A 306 -1.57 4.87 -1.26
CA GLY A 306 -0.44 4.16 -0.64
C GLY A 306 0.63 5.14 -0.15
N GLY A 307 1.54 4.67 0.71
CA GLY A 307 2.54 5.50 1.37
C GLY A 307 2.01 6.14 2.66
N GLY A 308 2.70 5.93 3.78
CA GLY A 308 2.25 6.38 5.11
C GLY A 308 1.13 5.58 5.77
N ILE A 309 0.37 4.75 5.04
CA ILE A 309 -0.78 4.02 5.59
C ILE A 309 -0.35 2.79 6.39
N SER A 310 -0.52 2.86 7.71
CA SER A 310 -0.08 1.82 8.64
C SER A 310 -0.81 1.82 9.99
N THR A 311 -1.69 2.78 10.23
CA THR A 311 -2.45 2.90 11.48
C THR A 311 -3.92 3.17 11.16
N PRO A 312 -4.84 2.89 12.10
CA PRO A 312 -6.25 3.29 11.98
C PRO A 312 -6.45 4.76 11.57
N ALA A 313 -5.68 5.68 12.17
CA ALA A 313 -5.79 7.10 11.89
C ALA A 313 -5.39 7.45 10.45
N ALA A 314 -4.28 6.87 9.95
CA ALA A 314 -3.83 7.10 8.58
C ALA A 314 -4.83 6.55 7.56
N ALA A 315 -5.40 5.37 7.82
CA ALA A 315 -6.42 4.78 6.95
C ALA A 315 -7.73 5.58 6.98
N ALA A 316 -8.21 6.01 8.16
CA ALA A 316 -9.39 6.88 8.27
C ALA A 316 -9.20 8.18 7.48
N ALA A 317 -8.03 8.82 7.58
CA ALA A 317 -7.71 10.03 6.83
C ALA A 317 -7.72 9.78 5.31
N ALA A 318 -7.17 8.65 4.85
CA ALA A 318 -7.19 8.27 3.43
C ALA A 318 -8.63 8.15 2.89
N PHE A 319 -9.49 7.43 3.61
CA PHE A 319 -10.88 7.24 3.21
C PHE A 319 -11.69 8.54 3.27
N VAL A 320 -11.46 9.41 4.28
CA VAL A 320 -12.08 10.74 4.35
C VAL A 320 -11.67 11.63 3.18
N MET A 321 -10.44 11.53 2.69
CA MET A 321 -10.02 12.25 1.48
C MET A 321 -10.72 11.71 0.21
N GLY A 322 -11.32 10.51 0.27
CA GLY A 322 -12.06 9.89 -0.83
C GLY A 322 -11.32 8.73 -1.50
N ALA A 323 -10.34 8.10 -0.85
CA ALA A 323 -9.62 6.96 -1.42
C ALA A 323 -10.59 5.77 -1.66
N ALA A 324 -10.58 5.23 -2.87
CA ALA A 324 -11.36 4.04 -3.22
C ALA A 324 -10.86 2.79 -2.47
N TYR A 325 -9.58 2.76 -2.15
CA TYR A 325 -8.91 1.73 -1.37
C TYR A 325 -7.61 2.27 -0.76
N VAL A 326 -7.10 1.57 0.24
CA VAL A 326 -5.77 1.84 0.82
C VAL A 326 -4.79 0.73 0.46
N MET A 327 -3.51 1.09 0.32
CA MET A 327 -2.42 0.16 0.09
C MET A 327 -1.36 0.26 1.19
N THR A 328 -0.95 -0.88 1.73
CA THR A 328 0.11 -0.99 2.74
C THR A 328 1.35 -1.69 2.19
N GLY A 329 2.52 -1.36 2.75
CA GLY A 329 3.82 -1.89 2.32
C GLY A 329 4.73 -2.22 3.50
N SER A 330 5.39 -1.22 4.09
CA SER A 330 6.40 -1.43 5.15
C SER A 330 5.92 -2.28 6.32
N VAL A 331 4.65 -2.12 6.74
CA VAL A 331 4.08 -2.95 7.82
C VAL A 331 3.96 -4.43 7.45
N ASN A 332 3.67 -4.74 6.18
CA ASN A 332 3.55 -6.12 5.71
C ASN A 332 4.91 -6.82 5.71
N GLN A 333 6.00 -6.09 5.49
CA GLN A 333 7.36 -6.65 5.61
C GLN A 333 7.69 -7.10 7.03
N ALA A 334 7.07 -6.50 8.06
CA ALA A 334 7.25 -6.92 9.45
C ALA A 334 6.39 -8.14 9.83
N CYS A 335 5.51 -8.63 8.93
CA CYS A 335 4.62 -9.75 9.19
C CYS A 335 5.26 -11.09 8.81
N ARG A 336 4.83 -12.18 9.46
CA ARG A 336 5.39 -13.52 9.31
C ARG A 336 5.30 -14.10 7.89
N GLU A 337 4.29 -13.70 7.13
CA GLU A 337 4.13 -14.14 5.74
C GLU A 337 5.14 -13.50 4.79
N SER A 338 5.83 -12.43 5.18
CA SER A 338 6.81 -11.78 4.32
C SER A 338 7.98 -12.71 3.99
N GLY A 339 8.44 -12.66 2.73
CA GLY A 339 9.61 -13.40 2.25
C GLY A 339 10.95 -12.80 2.69
N THR A 340 10.99 -12.08 3.81
CA THR A 340 12.23 -11.56 4.42
C THR A 340 12.68 -12.45 5.59
N SER A 341 13.85 -12.17 6.15
CA SER A 341 14.38 -12.95 7.28
C SER A 341 13.74 -12.58 8.61
N ASP A 342 13.79 -13.48 9.59
CA ASP A 342 13.34 -13.21 10.95
C ASP A 342 14.11 -12.05 11.60
N GLU A 343 15.40 -11.92 11.29
CA GLU A 343 16.24 -10.82 11.76
C GLU A 343 15.72 -9.47 11.24
N VAL A 344 15.37 -9.38 9.96
CA VAL A 344 14.79 -8.15 9.39
C VAL A 344 13.44 -7.83 10.03
N ARG A 345 12.57 -8.84 10.26
CA ARG A 345 11.30 -8.63 10.97
C ARG A 345 11.52 -8.09 12.38
N ALA A 346 12.51 -8.60 13.12
CA ALA A 346 12.87 -8.08 14.43
C ALA A 346 13.36 -6.63 14.37
N MET A 347 14.24 -6.30 13.42
CA MET A 347 14.71 -4.92 13.20
C MET A 347 13.56 -3.96 12.85
N LEU A 348 12.61 -4.40 12.02
CA LEU A 348 11.43 -3.61 11.67
C LEU A 348 10.50 -3.40 12.86
N ALA A 349 10.36 -4.38 13.76
CA ALA A 349 9.54 -4.26 14.97
C ALA A 349 10.09 -3.21 15.96
N GLU A 350 11.40 -2.97 15.95
CA GLU A 350 12.03 -1.95 16.80
C GLU A 350 12.03 -0.55 16.19
N THR A 351 11.69 -0.42 14.90
CA THR A 351 11.85 0.83 14.15
C THR A 351 10.97 1.95 14.71
N ARG A 352 11.53 3.15 14.89
CA ARG A 352 10.80 4.37 15.23
C ARG A 352 10.67 5.30 14.02
N GLN A 353 9.84 6.33 14.15
CA GLN A 353 9.55 7.25 13.04
C GLN A 353 10.82 7.84 12.41
N ALA A 354 11.81 8.22 13.24
CA ALA A 354 13.04 8.86 12.79
C ALA A 354 14.13 7.87 12.34
N ASP A 355 13.86 6.56 12.33
CA ASP A 355 14.87 5.52 12.06
C ASP A 355 15.00 5.17 10.57
N VAL A 356 14.40 5.95 9.68
CA VAL A 356 14.52 5.80 8.22
C VAL A 356 15.28 6.96 7.58
N THR A 357 15.83 6.75 6.39
CA THR A 357 16.53 7.76 5.60
C THR A 357 16.57 7.38 4.12
N MET A 358 16.96 8.33 3.26
CA MET A 358 17.20 8.06 1.85
C MET A 358 18.63 7.56 1.63
N ALA A 359 18.80 6.59 0.73
CA ALA A 359 20.09 6.05 0.33
C ALA A 359 20.14 5.78 -1.18
N PRO A 360 21.31 5.83 -1.83
CA PRO A 360 21.44 5.54 -3.25
C PRO A 360 20.84 4.19 -3.66
N SER A 361 20.07 4.19 -4.76
CA SER A 361 19.47 2.98 -5.33
C SER A 361 20.47 2.21 -6.19
N ALA A 362 20.26 0.90 -6.38
CA ALA A 362 21.18 0.05 -7.14
C ALA A 362 20.92 0.07 -8.65
N ASP A 363 19.66 0.28 -9.04
CA ASP A 363 19.14 0.22 -10.41
C ASP A 363 19.36 1.51 -11.20
N MET A 364 19.38 2.66 -10.52
CA MET A 364 19.59 3.99 -11.09
C MET A 364 20.67 4.78 -10.34
N PHE A 365 21.68 4.05 -9.84
CA PHE A 365 22.79 4.58 -9.04
C PHE A 365 23.50 5.75 -9.74
N GLU A 366 23.80 5.59 -11.02
CA GLU A 366 24.53 6.55 -11.85
C GLU A 366 23.75 7.86 -12.04
N MET A 367 22.41 7.82 -11.92
CA MET A 367 21.51 8.96 -12.04
C MET A 367 21.24 9.66 -10.69
N GLY A 368 21.78 9.14 -9.59
CA GLY A 368 21.60 9.70 -8.26
C GLY A 368 20.21 9.50 -7.67
N VAL A 369 19.48 8.48 -8.14
CA VAL A 369 18.18 8.11 -7.57
C VAL A 369 18.39 7.47 -6.20
N ASN A 370 17.49 7.78 -5.27
CA ASN A 370 17.52 7.25 -3.92
C ASN A 370 16.29 6.37 -3.63
N VAL A 371 16.42 5.56 -2.59
CA VAL A 371 15.38 4.75 -1.97
C VAL A 371 15.32 5.01 -0.47
N GLN A 372 14.13 4.96 0.12
CA GLN A 372 13.92 5.08 1.55
C GLN A 372 14.14 3.74 2.25
N VAL A 373 15.04 3.74 3.23
CA VAL A 373 15.55 2.54 3.90
C VAL A 373 15.66 2.75 5.41
N LEU A 374 15.67 1.65 6.15
CA LEU A 374 16.01 1.64 7.57
C LEU A 374 17.47 2.06 7.78
N LYS A 375 17.72 2.90 8.79
CA LYS A 375 19.07 3.33 9.20
C LYS A 375 19.45 2.86 10.60
N ARG A 376 18.50 2.41 11.41
CA ARG A 376 18.80 1.86 12.73
C ARG A 376 19.24 0.41 12.61
N GLY A 377 20.33 0.07 13.30
CA GLY A 377 20.85 -1.31 13.36
C GLY A 377 21.59 -1.78 12.11
N THR A 378 21.76 -0.93 11.10
CA THR A 378 22.49 -1.16 9.86
C THR A 378 23.27 0.10 9.47
N MET A 379 24.44 -0.06 8.86
CA MET A 379 25.25 1.03 8.29
C MET A 379 25.05 1.15 6.77
N PHE A 380 24.14 0.36 6.18
CA PHE A 380 23.87 0.39 4.75
C PHE A 380 23.67 1.81 4.19
N PRO A 381 22.82 2.68 4.77
CA PRO A 381 22.57 4.00 4.17
C PRO A 381 23.83 4.86 4.09
N MET A 382 24.64 4.86 5.15
CA MET A 382 25.91 5.58 5.21
C MET A 382 26.92 5.02 4.19
N ARG A 383 27.02 3.69 4.10
CA ARG A 383 27.93 3.01 3.16
C ARG A 383 27.52 3.26 1.71
N ALA A 384 26.23 3.17 1.39
CA ALA A 384 25.68 3.48 0.07
C ALA A 384 25.95 4.93 -0.33
N GLN A 385 25.70 5.88 0.58
CA GLN A 385 26.00 7.30 0.35
C GLN A 385 27.50 7.53 0.09
N LYS A 386 28.37 6.89 0.87
CA LYS A 386 29.83 6.96 0.67
C LYS A 386 30.26 6.43 -0.70
N LEU A 387 29.67 5.32 -1.16
CA LEU A 387 29.93 4.80 -2.51
C LEU A 387 29.52 5.80 -3.59
N TYR A 388 28.38 6.47 -3.42
CA TYR A 388 27.93 7.50 -4.37
C TYR A 388 28.83 8.75 -4.37
N GLU A 389 29.30 9.18 -3.20
CA GLU A 389 30.28 10.28 -3.09
C GLU A 389 31.58 9.96 -3.81
N ILE A 390 32.13 8.76 -3.58
CA ILE A 390 33.34 8.28 -4.27
C ILE A 390 33.08 8.17 -5.78
N TYR A 391 31.93 7.61 -6.16
CA TYR A 391 31.54 7.51 -7.56
C TYR A 391 31.51 8.90 -8.20
N ARG A 392 31.00 9.94 -7.55
CA ARG A 392 31.00 11.29 -8.11
C ARG A 392 32.40 11.92 -8.17
N ALA A 393 33.23 11.69 -7.15
CA ALA A 393 34.52 12.34 -7.00
C ALA A 393 35.61 11.82 -7.96
N TRP A 394 35.60 10.53 -8.30
CA TRP A 394 36.70 9.89 -9.03
C TRP A 394 36.24 9.29 -10.37
N PRO A 395 37.03 9.34 -11.45
CA PRO A 395 36.60 8.84 -12.76
C PRO A 395 36.73 7.31 -12.92
N SER A 396 37.50 6.62 -12.07
CA SER A 396 37.66 5.16 -12.11
C SER A 396 38.05 4.59 -10.75
N LEU A 397 38.02 3.25 -10.63
CA LEU A 397 38.46 2.52 -9.43
C LEU A 397 39.95 2.76 -9.11
N GLU A 398 40.80 2.87 -10.13
CA GLU A 398 42.25 3.07 -10.01
C GLU A 398 42.62 4.46 -9.48
N GLN A 399 41.76 5.45 -9.69
CA GLN A 399 42.01 6.82 -9.24
C GLN A 399 41.51 7.09 -7.82
N ILE A 400 40.86 6.12 -7.17
CA ILE A 400 40.47 6.24 -5.75
C ILE A 400 41.75 6.26 -4.90
N PRO A 401 41.94 7.25 -4.00
CA PRO A 401 43.10 7.30 -3.12
C PRO A 401 43.28 6.00 -2.34
N THR A 402 44.52 5.50 -2.27
CA THR A 402 44.86 4.18 -1.70
C THR A 402 44.21 3.95 -0.34
N LEU A 403 44.27 4.92 0.57
CA LEU A 403 43.69 4.80 1.91
C LEU A 403 42.15 4.66 1.89
N GLU A 404 41.46 5.37 0.98
CA GLU A 404 40.00 5.24 0.83
C GLU A 404 39.63 3.92 0.18
N ARG A 405 40.42 3.47 -0.80
CA ARG A 405 40.25 2.18 -1.45
C ARG A 405 40.41 1.01 -0.46
N GLU A 406 41.46 1.01 0.36
CA GLU A 406 41.68 0.00 1.41
C GLU A 406 40.52 -0.05 2.41
N LYS A 407 39.97 1.11 2.79
CA LYS A 407 38.78 1.17 3.66
C LYS A 407 37.55 0.55 2.98
N LEU A 408 37.32 0.81 1.70
CA LEU A 408 36.22 0.19 0.94
C LEU A 408 36.35 -1.34 0.94
N GLU A 409 37.52 -1.84 0.57
CA GLU A 409 37.81 -3.28 0.49
C GLU A 409 37.66 -3.96 1.85
N LYS A 410 38.13 -3.33 2.94
CA LYS A 410 38.04 -3.89 4.29
C LYS A 410 36.64 -3.82 4.90
N THR A 411 35.94 -2.70 4.74
CA THR A 411 34.73 -2.41 5.55
C THR A 411 33.41 -2.61 4.80
N ILE A 412 33.40 -2.42 3.48
CA ILE A 412 32.19 -2.51 2.65
C ILE A 412 32.21 -3.80 1.85
N PHE A 413 33.21 -3.97 0.99
CA PHE A 413 33.27 -5.11 0.07
C PHE A 413 33.75 -6.39 0.73
N GLN A 414 34.56 -6.29 1.80
CA GLN A 414 35.22 -7.41 2.47
C GLN A 414 36.03 -8.29 1.49
N ALA A 415 36.51 -7.69 0.40
CA ALA A 415 37.33 -8.30 -0.64
C ALA A 415 37.98 -7.19 -1.50
N PRO A 416 39.08 -7.49 -2.21
CA PRO A 416 39.67 -6.57 -3.19
C PRO A 416 38.68 -6.16 -4.29
N LEU A 417 38.74 -4.91 -4.76
CA LEU A 417 37.81 -4.41 -5.78
C LEU A 417 37.95 -5.17 -7.11
N GLU A 418 39.14 -5.65 -7.46
CA GLU A 418 39.37 -6.48 -8.65
C GLU A 418 38.61 -7.81 -8.56
N GLN A 419 38.53 -8.40 -7.36
CA GLN A 419 37.76 -9.63 -7.15
C GLN A 419 36.27 -9.36 -7.30
N ILE A 420 35.76 -8.24 -6.76
CA ILE A 420 34.36 -7.83 -6.92
C ILE A 420 34.04 -7.57 -8.39
N TRP A 421 34.96 -6.94 -9.14
CA TRP A 421 34.80 -6.78 -10.59
C TRP A 421 34.71 -8.11 -11.30
N LYS A 422 35.58 -9.08 -10.98
CA LYS A 422 35.54 -10.42 -11.59
C LYS A 422 34.17 -11.10 -11.39
N ILE A 423 33.66 -11.09 -10.15
CA ILE A 423 32.34 -11.66 -9.82
C ILE A 423 31.24 -10.94 -10.60
N THR A 424 31.26 -9.61 -10.61
CA THR A 424 30.28 -8.77 -11.31
C THR A 424 30.31 -9.02 -12.82
N ARG A 425 31.51 -9.13 -13.41
CA ARG A 425 31.71 -9.45 -14.83
C ARG A 425 31.12 -10.81 -15.19
N ASP A 426 31.41 -11.85 -14.40
CA ASP A 426 30.90 -13.20 -14.64
C ASP A 426 29.37 -13.27 -14.54
N TYR A 427 28.76 -12.47 -13.65
CA TYR A 427 27.31 -12.31 -13.56
C TYR A 427 26.72 -11.66 -14.83
N PHE A 428 27.27 -10.53 -15.27
CA PHE A 428 26.75 -9.81 -16.44
C PHE A 428 27.02 -10.53 -17.77
N LEU A 429 28.11 -11.30 -17.89
CA LEU A 429 28.37 -12.11 -19.10
C LEU A 429 27.25 -13.13 -19.39
N LYS A 430 26.50 -13.57 -18.37
CA LYS A 430 25.40 -14.52 -18.54
C LYS A 430 24.06 -13.87 -18.82
N ARG A 431 23.88 -12.61 -18.38
CA ARG A 431 22.57 -11.94 -18.33
C ARG A 431 22.47 -10.73 -19.26
N ALA A 432 23.52 -9.93 -19.33
CA ALA A 432 23.59 -8.73 -20.16
C ALA A 432 25.06 -8.45 -20.57
N PRO A 433 25.61 -9.24 -21.53
CA PRO A 433 27.01 -9.12 -21.97
C PRO A 433 27.42 -7.70 -22.38
N GLN A 434 26.49 -6.92 -22.93
CA GLN A 434 26.66 -5.52 -23.30
C GLN A 434 27.13 -4.62 -22.15
N GLN A 435 26.76 -4.94 -20.89
CA GLN A 435 27.22 -4.20 -19.72
C GLN A 435 28.72 -4.39 -19.49
N VAL A 436 29.24 -5.59 -19.78
CA VAL A 436 30.66 -5.92 -19.67
C VAL A 436 31.44 -5.21 -20.77
N SER A 437 30.99 -5.31 -22.02
CA SER A 437 31.64 -4.60 -23.14
C SER A 437 31.74 -3.10 -22.89
N ARG A 438 30.69 -2.48 -22.33
CA ARG A 438 30.72 -1.07 -21.93
C ARG A 438 31.70 -0.82 -20.79
N ALA A 439 31.69 -1.63 -19.74
CA ALA A 439 32.58 -1.45 -18.59
C ALA A 439 34.08 -1.64 -18.93
N GLU A 440 34.38 -2.44 -19.94
CA GLU A 440 35.76 -2.60 -20.45
C GLU A 440 36.25 -1.36 -21.21
N GLN A 441 35.34 -0.52 -21.74
CA GLN A 441 35.66 0.73 -22.45
C GLN A 441 35.48 1.99 -21.58
N ASP A 442 34.61 1.92 -20.57
CA ASP A 442 34.25 3.03 -19.69
C ASP A 442 34.61 2.67 -18.23
N PRO A 443 35.77 3.11 -17.73
CA PRO A 443 36.21 2.85 -16.36
C PRO A 443 35.24 3.38 -15.29
N LYS A 444 34.45 4.41 -15.61
CA LYS A 444 33.44 4.98 -14.72
C LYS A 444 32.26 4.04 -14.58
N HIS A 445 31.79 3.51 -15.70
CA HIS A 445 30.74 2.49 -15.74
C HIS A 445 31.16 1.23 -14.98
N ARG A 446 32.41 0.77 -15.15
CA ARG A 446 32.94 -0.35 -14.37
C ARG A 446 32.91 -0.09 -12.86
N MET A 447 33.30 1.11 -12.44
CA MET A 447 33.19 1.50 -11.03
C MET A 447 31.74 1.46 -10.54
N ALA A 448 30.79 1.97 -11.33
CA ALA A 448 29.37 1.89 -11.00
C ALA A 448 28.91 0.45 -10.82
N LEU A 449 29.24 -0.47 -11.74
CA LEU A 449 28.86 -1.88 -11.64
C LEU A 449 29.43 -2.55 -10.36
N VAL A 450 30.68 -2.25 -10.00
CA VAL A 450 31.29 -2.73 -8.76
C VAL A 450 30.57 -2.19 -7.52
N PHE A 451 30.19 -0.92 -7.50
CA PHE A 451 29.46 -0.35 -6.36
C PHE A 451 28.02 -0.87 -6.28
N ARG A 452 27.36 -1.02 -7.43
CA ARG A 452 26.03 -1.61 -7.55
C ARG A 452 25.98 -3.06 -7.10
N TRP A 453 27.08 -3.81 -7.19
CA TRP A 453 27.20 -5.14 -6.57
C TRP A 453 26.90 -5.07 -5.08
N TYR A 454 27.53 -4.16 -4.32
CA TYR A 454 27.28 -4.02 -2.89
C TYR A 454 25.81 -3.63 -2.63
N LEU A 455 25.29 -2.65 -3.35
CA LEU A 455 23.90 -2.19 -3.19
C LEU A 455 22.89 -3.33 -3.48
N GLY A 456 23.12 -4.11 -4.53
CA GLY A 456 22.28 -5.25 -4.89
C GLY A 456 22.36 -6.39 -3.87
N GLN A 457 23.56 -6.71 -3.38
CA GLN A 457 23.80 -7.76 -2.40
C GLN A 457 23.28 -7.40 -1.01
N ALA A 458 23.33 -6.12 -0.62
CA ALA A 458 22.78 -5.63 0.65
C ALA A 458 21.32 -6.03 0.88
N ALA A 459 20.50 -5.98 -0.17
CA ALA A 459 19.12 -6.44 -0.10
C ALA A 459 18.99 -7.98 -0.11
N HIS A 460 19.93 -8.72 -0.72
CA HIS A 460 19.95 -10.18 -0.64
C HIS A 460 20.33 -10.66 0.75
N TRP A 461 21.40 -10.13 1.34
CA TRP A 461 21.83 -10.46 2.70
C TRP A 461 20.73 -10.24 3.73
N ALA A 462 19.98 -9.13 3.61
CA ALA A 462 18.85 -8.84 4.47
C ALA A 462 17.73 -9.87 4.32
N LYS A 463 17.33 -10.15 3.06
CA LYS A 463 16.27 -11.12 2.74
C LYS A 463 16.62 -12.52 3.24
N ASP A 464 17.84 -12.97 2.99
CA ASP A 464 18.30 -14.33 3.30
C ASP A 464 18.75 -14.49 4.76
N GLY A 465 18.91 -13.38 5.50
CA GLY A 465 19.29 -13.40 6.92
C GLY A 465 20.76 -13.76 7.14
N ASP A 466 21.65 -13.36 6.22
CA ASP A 466 23.10 -13.58 6.36
C ASP A 466 23.64 -12.77 7.55
N ARG A 467 23.84 -13.45 8.69
CA ARG A 467 24.27 -12.81 9.93
C ARG A 467 25.65 -12.16 9.83
N SER A 468 26.52 -12.65 8.94
CA SER A 468 27.85 -12.07 8.73
C SER A 468 27.81 -10.68 8.10
N ARG A 469 26.68 -10.35 7.46
CA ARG A 469 26.43 -9.09 6.75
C ARG A 469 25.32 -8.25 7.37
N ARG A 470 24.91 -8.51 8.62
CA ARG A 470 23.81 -7.79 9.31
C ARG A 470 23.96 -6.27 9.25
N ILE A 471 25.18 -5.77 9.44
CA ILE A 471 25.47 -4.32 9.42
C ILE A 471 25.35 -3.69 8.00
N ASP A 472 25.21 -4.52 6.97
CA ASP A 472 25.09 -4.14 5.56
C ASP A 472 23.68 -4.32 5.01
N TYR A 473 22.71 -4.70 5.85
CA TYR A 473 21.35 -4.96 5.39
C TYR A 473 20.72 -3.71 4.80
N GLN A 474 20.30 -3.81 3.54
CA GLN A 474 19.36 -2.87 2.94
C GLN A 474 17.95 -3.35 3.22
N ILE A 475 17.20 -2.57 3.99
CA ILE A 475 15.81 -2.85 4.33
C ILE A 475 14.98 -1.66 3.88
N TRP A 476 14.17 -1.84 2.84
CA TRP A 476 13.27 -0.79 2.35
C TRP A 476 12.14 -0.56 3.35
N CYS A 477 12.09 0.63 3.94
CA CYS A 477 11.16 0.93 5.02
C CYS A 477 10.88 2.42 5.03
N GLY A 478 9.61 2.81 5.09
CA GLY A 478 9.19 4.19 5.28
C GLY A 478 8.83 4.50 6.74
N PRO A 479 8.53 5.77 7.07
CA PRO A 479 8.18 6.19 8.44
C PRO A 479 6.88 5.54 8.95
N ALA A 480 6.05 5.01 8.05
CA ALA A 480 4.87 4.21 8.35
C ALA A 480 5.16 3.05 9.32
N MET A 481 6.34 2.43 9.25
CA MET A 481 6.70 1.35 10.17
C MET A 481 6.80 1.85 11.62
N GLY A 482 7.41 3.01 11.82
CA GLY A 482 7.52 3.65 13.14
C GLY A 482 6.17 4.07 13.69
N ALA A 483 5.28 4.60 12.85
CA ALA A 483 3.93 4.96 13.25
C ALA A 483 3.10 3.72 13.68
N PHE A 484 3.24 2.61 12.96
CA PHE A 484 2.63 1.34 13.37
C PHE A 484 3.19 0.83 14.70
N ASN A 485 4.52 0.81 14.86
CA ASN A 485 5.14 0.33 16.10
C ASN A 485 4.72 1.17 17.32
N GLU A 486 4.59 2.49 17.18
CA GLU A 486 4.03 3.36 18.22
C GLU A 486 2.58 2.99 18.55
N TRP A 487 1.76 2.74 17.53
CA TRP A 487 0.35 2.40 17.71
C TRP A 487 0.15 1.02 18.37
N VAL A 488 1.01 0.04 18.07
CA VAL A 488 0.91 -1.32 18.63
C VAL A 488 1.71 -1.54 19.91
N ALA A 489 2.40 -0.52 20.42
CA ALA A 489 3.16 -0.61 21.67
C ALA A 489 2.27 -1.09 22.84
N ASP A 490 2.86 -1.90 23.73
CA ASP A 490 2.20 -2.52 24.87
C ASP A 490 0.97 -3.37 24.48
N SER A 491 0.97 -3.96 23.29
CA SER A 491 -0.09 -4.85 22.77
C SER A 491 0.46 -6.19 22.30
N PHE A 492 -0.45 -7.13 22.02
CA PHE A 492 -0.05 -8.43 21.48
C PHE A 492 0.62 -8.34 20.09
N LEU A 493 0.46 -7.24 19.34
CA LEU A 493 1.12 -7.03 18.04
C LEU A 493 2.52 -6.41 18.16
N GLU A 494 2.95 -6.00 19.36
CA GLU A 494 4.30 -5.49 19.57
C GLU A 494 5.37 -6.54 19.20
N PRO A 495 5.30 -7.80 19.68
CA PRO A 495 6.23 -8.84 19.25
C PRO A 495 6.06 -9.19 17.76
N PRO A 496 7.15 -9.26 16.97
CA PRO A 496 7.06 -9.58 15.54
C PRO A 496 6.47 -10.97 15.26
N ALA A 497 6.61 -11.92 16.19
CA ALA A 497 6.04 -13.26 16.07
C ALA A 497 4.50 -13.29 16.06
N ASN A 498 3.85 -12.22 16.51
CA ASN A 498 2.40 -12.10 16.52
C ASN A 498 1.85 -11.28 15.35
N ARG A 499 2.73 -10.78 14.47
CA ARG A 499 2.32 -9.98 13.31
C ARG A 499 2.02 -10.89 12.12
N ASP A 500 0.74 -11.04 11.81
CA ASP A 500 0.27 -11.62 10.55
C ASP A 500 -0.46 -10.55 9.72
N VAL A 501 -0.34 -10.63 8.40
CA VAL A 501 -0.85 -9.58 7.50
C VAL A 501 -2.35 -9.36 7.59
N VAL A 502 -3.12 -10.40 7.93
CA VAL A 502 -4.58 -10.33 8.01
C VAL A 502 -5.02 -9.60 9.27
N THR A 503 -4.47 -9.98 10.43
CA THR A 503 -4.74 -9.33 11.72
C THR A 503 -4.32 -7.87 11.70
N VAL A 504 -3.17 -7.57 11.11
CA VAL A 504 -2.71 -6.18 10.91
C VAL A 504 -3.69 -5.40 10.04
N GLY A 505 -4.02 -5.90 8.86
CA GLY A 505 -4.93 -5.23 7.93
C GLY A 505 -6.32 -4.99 8.52
N LEU A 506 -6.87 -5.98 9.21
CA LEU A 506 -8.18 -5.87 9.84
C LEU A 506 -8.20 -4.92 11.03
N ASN A 507 -7.15 -4.87 11.85
CA ASN A 507 -7.06 -3.87 12.91
C ASN A 507 -7.01 -2.44 12.36
N ILE A 508 -6.26 -2.22 11.27
CA ILE A 508 -6.19 -0.92 10.60
C ILE A 508 -7.58 -0.50 10.10
N LEU A 509 -8.28 -1.36 9.38
CA LEU A 509 -9.61 -1.05 8.85
C LEU A 509 -10.68 -0.91 9.95
N PHE A 510 -10.67 -1.81 10.93
CA PHE A 510 -11.61 -1.79 12.06
C PHE A 510 -11.46 -0.49 12.86
N GLY A 511 -10.22 -0.12 13.18
CA GLY A 511 -9.94 1.13 13.87
C GLY A 511 -10.29 2.36 13.01
N ALA A 512 -10.05 2.30 11.69
CA ALA A 512 -10.43 3.39 10.79
C ALA A 512 -11.95 3.63 10.78
N ALA A 513 -12.74 2.56 10.69
CA ALA A 513 -14.19 2.61 10.81
C ALA A 513 -14.66 3.18 12.15
N LEU A 514 -14.06 2.75 13.26
CA LEU A 514 -14.34 3.32 14.59
C LEU A 514 -14.08 4.83 14.61
N MET A 515 -12.92 5.27 14.11
CA MET A 515 -12.54 6.69 14.08
C MET A 515 -13.48 7.52 13.20
N THR A 516 -13.90 6.98 12.06
CA THR A 516 -14.90 7.61 11.18
C THR A 516 -16.22 7.81 11.93
N ARG A 517 -16.73 6.78 12.60
CA ARG A 517 -17.98 6.86 13.40
C ARG A 517 -17.89 7.90 14.51
N ALA A 518 -16.75 7.95 15.20
CA ALA A 518 -16.51 8.94 16.23
C ALA A 518 -16.41 10.37 15.65
N SER A 519 -15.78 10.53 14.48
CA SER A 519 -15.71 11.81 13.79
C SER A 519 -17.11 12.33 13.41
N VAL A 520 -18.01 11.44 12.97
CA VAL A 520 -19.41 11.80 12.68
C VAL A 520 -20.10 12.39 13.91
N LEU A 521 -19.91 11.79 15.09
CA LEU A 521 -20.47 12.33 16.35
C LEU A 521 -19.81 13.65 16.75
N ARG A 522 -18.49 13.79 16.56
CA ARG A 522 -17.77 15.05 16.83
C ARG A 522 -18.24 16.19 15.94
N CYS A 523 -18.55 15.92 14.67
CA CYS A 523 -19.12 16.91 13.75
C CYS A 523 -20.52 17.37 14.16
N GLN A 524 -21.21 16.62 15.03
CA GLN A 524 -22.48 17.01 15.66
C GLN A 524 -22.27 17.76 16.99
N GLY A 525 -21.02 18.15 17.33
CA GLY A 525 -20.73 18.90 18.55
C GLY A 525 -20.63 18.06 19.82
N LEU A 526 -20.62 16.72 19.71
CA LEU A 526 -20.50 15.85 20.88
C LEU A 526 -19.05 15.75 21.39
N PRO A 527 -18.81 15.93 22.71
CA PRO A 527 -17.51 15.72 23.32
C PRO A 527 -17.22 14.22 23.46
N ILE A 528 -16.49 13.65 22.49
CA ILE A 528 -16.09 12.24 22.56
C ILE A 528 -14.82 12.11 23.41
N PRO A 529 -14.85 11.40 24.56
CA PRO A 529 -13.69 11.22 25.42
C PRO A 529 -12.59 10.44 24.70
N ARG A 530 -11.33 10.75 25.01
CA ARG A 530 -10.16 10.16 24.34
C ARG A 530 -10.11 8.64 24.51
N GLU A 531 -10.56 8.15 25.65
CA GLU A 531 -10.61 6.75 26.03
C GLU A 531 -11.49 5.96 25.04
N ALA A 532 -12.63 6.54 24.62
CA ALA A 532 -13.54 5.93 23.64
C ALA A 532 -12.99 5.92 22.21
N LEU A 533 -11.99 6.75 21.92
CA LEU A 533 -11.28 6.78 20.63
C LEU A 533 -10.12 5.79 20.55
N THR A 534 -9.85 5.05 21.63
CA THR A 534 -8.70 4.13 21.69
C THR A 534 -8.86 2.96 20.73
N THR A 535 -8.00 2.92 19.71
CA THR A 535 -7.93 1.85 18.71
C THR A 535 -6.81 0.85 18.99
N LYS A 536 -6.59 0.50 20.27
CA LYS A 536 -5.60 -0.53 20.64
C LYS A 536 -5.87 -1.82 19.84
N PRO A 537 -4.82 -2.50 19.34
CA PRO A 537 -5.00 -3.72 18.58
C PRO A 537 -5.83 -4.77 19.31
N LEU A 538 -6.74 -5.40 18.59
CA LEU A 538 -7.56 -6.52 19.03
C LEU A 538 -7.11 -7.79 18.31
N GLU A 539 -7.12 -8.90 19.04
CA GLU A 539 -6.95 -10.21 18.42
C GLU A 539 -8.01 -10.45 17.35
N LEU A 540 -7.64 -11.21 16.32
CA LEU A 540 -8.51 -11.44 15.17
C LEU A 540 -9.88 -12.05 15.56
N ALA A 541 -9.92 -12.90 16.58
CA ALA A 541 -11.16 -13.47 17.10
C ALA A 541 -12.13 -12.39 17.60
N HIS A 542 -11.64 -11.43 18.40
CA HIS A 542 -12.45 -10.33 18.92
C HIS A 542 -12.91 -9.39 17.81
N ILE A 543 -12.08 -9.12 16.80
CA ILE A 543 -12.52 -8.35 15.62
C ILE A 543 -13.68 -9.07 14.93
N LYS A 544 -13.56 -10.38 14.72
CA LYS A 544 -14.62 -11.19 14.10
C LYS A 544 -15.91 -11.18 14.93
N GLU A 545 -15.84 -11.18 16.25
CA GLU A 545 -17.02 -11.03 17.11
C GLU A 545 -17.76 -9.72 16.82
N TYR A 546 -17.03 -8.59 16.73
CA TYR A 546 -17.63 -7.31 16.37
C TYR A 546 -18.18 -7.26 14.94
N LEU A 547 -17.55 -7.97 14.00
CA LEU A 547 -17.96 -8.00 12.59
C LEU A 547 -19.02 -9.07 12.24
N SER A 548 -19.25 -10.06 13.11
CA SER A 548 -20.14 -11.21 12.85
C SER A 548 -21.61 -10.95 13.18
N GLY A 549 -21.92 -9.83 13.83
CA GLY A 549 -23.27 -9.28 13.95
C GLY A 549 -24.37 -10.27 14.31
N GLU A 550 -24.31 -10.97 15.46
CA GLU A 550 -25.40 -11.77 16.09
C GLU A 550 -26.24 -12.77 15.24
N ASN A 551 -26.01 -12.93 13.94
CA ASN A 551 -26.65 -13.94 13.08
C ASN A 551 -25.82 -15.23 12.96
N ALA A 552 -24.73 -15.36 13.71
CA ALA A 552 -23.90 -16.57 13.76
C ALA A 552 -24.26 -17.54 14.91
N ARG A 553 -25.45 -17.38 15.52
CA ARG A 553 -26.05 -18.39 16.42
C ARG A 553 -27.35 -18.90 15.80
N SER A 554 -27.22 -19.84 14.88
CA SER A 554 -28.25 -20.84 14.56
C SER A 554 -27.58 -22.08 14.03
#